data_AF-A0A7K1A0R2-F1
#
_entry.id   AF-A0A7K1A0R2-F1
#
_cell.length_a   1.000
_cell.length_b   1.000
_cell.length_c   1.000
_cell.angle_alpha   90.00
_cell.angle_beta   90.00
_cell.angle_gamma   90.00
#
_symmetry.space_group_name_H-M   'P 1'
#
loop_
_entity.id
_entity.type
_entity.pdbx_description
1 polymer ?
#
loop_
_entity_poly.entity_id
_entity_poly.type
_entity_poly.pdbx_seq_one_letter_code
_entity_poly.pdbx_strand_id
1 'polypeptide(L)'
;MNMCHVSVSYPTLRSMSAERARDHASGTRRIPTQQRSRRRVEGILDAAERLVVTQSVEELSTRAIAQSAEVPVASLYQYFADKEEVLLAL
;
A
#
# COMPACT_ATOMS: atom_id res chain seq x y z
N MET A 1 3.41 21.43 -41.87
CA MET A 1 2.08 21.68 -41.28
C MET A 1 1.07 20.75 -41.92
N ASN A 2 0.15 20.26 -41.08
CA ASN A 2 -1.06 19.47 -41.35
C ASN A 2 -0.86 17.98 -41.69
N MET A 3 -1.03 17.07 -40.72
CA MET A 3 -2.25 16.66 -39.99
C MET A 3 -2.84 15.39 -40.64
N CYS A 4 -2.33 14.23 -40.23
CA CYS A 4 -2.94 12.93 -40.52
C CYS A 4 -4.14 12.72 -39.60
N HIS A 5 -5.34 12.77 -40.16
CA HIS A 5 -6.58 12.47 -39.47
C HIS A 5 -6.98 11.02 -39.81
N VAL A 6 -6.67 10.06 -38.92
CA VAL A 6 -7.22 8.70 -39.01
C VAL A 6 -8.34 8.58 -37.97
N SER A 7 -9.56 8.57 -38.49
CA SER A 7 -10.79 8.25 -37.75
C SER A 7 -10.78 6.76 -37.39
N VAL A 8 -10.55 6.43 -36.12
CA VAL A 8 -10.86 5.11 -35.57
C VAL A 8 -12.21 5.22 -34.87
N SER A 9 -13.25 4.77 -35.55
CA SER A 9 -14.57 4.53 -34.95
C SER A 9 -14.45 3.39 -33.93
N TYR A 10 -14.85 3.64 -32.68
CA TYR A 10 -15.03 2.61 -31.66
C TYR A 10 -16.49 2.17 -31.64
N PRO A 11 -16.88 1.04 -32.28
CA PRO A 11 -18.20 0.49 -32.11
C PRO A 11 -18.35 -0.11 -30.70
N THR A 12 -19.02 0.65 -29.84
CA THR A 12 -19.97 0.22 -28.80
C THR A 12 -19.70 -1.08 -28.03
N LEU A 13 -19.23 -0.87 -26.80
CA LEU A 13 -19.37 -1.69 -25.60
C LEU A 13 -20.79 -2.33 -25.44
N ARG A 14 -20.94 -3.60 -25.79
CA ARG A 14 -21.94 -4.48 -25.16
C ARG A 14 -21.59 -5.95 -25.43
N SER A 15 -21.73 -6.80 -24.40
CA SER A 15 -21.77 -8.27 -24.47
C SER A 15 -20.48 -9.10 -24.50
N MET A 16 -19.58 -8.93 -23.52
CA MET A 16 -18.64 -10.01 -23.13
C MET A 16 -18.50 -10.14 -21.59
N SER A 17 -19.63 -10.20 -20.88
CA SER A 17 -19.70 -10.17 -19.41
C SER A 17 -19.93 -11.52 -18.72
N ALA A 18 -19.55 -12.68 -19.26
CA ALA A 18 -19.90 -13.95 -18.58
C ALA A 18 -18.93 -15.14 -18.64
N GLU A 19 -17.77 -15.06 -19.30
CA GLU A 19 -16.91 -16.26 -19.51
C GLU A 19 -15.45 -16.08 -19.02
N ARG A 20 -15.24 -15.45 -17.86
CA ARG A 20 -13.93 -15.44 -17.16
C ARG A 20 -14.07 -15.71 -15.66
N ALA A 21 -14.92 -16.67 -15.29
CA ALA A 21 -15.19 -17.02 -13.89
C ALA A 21 -14.79 -18.47 -13.51
N ARG A 22 -13.91 -19.14 -14.28
CA ARG A 22 -13.56 -20.55 -14.01
C ARG A 22 -12.07 -20.91 -14.09
N ASP A 23 -11.17 -20.04 -13.61
CA ASP A 23 -9.74 -20.37 -13.62
C ASP A 23 -8.92 -19.80 -12.45
N HIS A 24 -9.35 -19.95 -11.19
CA HIS A 24 -8.43 -19.69 -10.06
C HIS A 24 -8.64 -20.56 -8.82
N ALA A 25 -8.70 -21.88 -9.02
CA ALA A 25 -8.54 -22.85 -7.95
C ALA A 25 -7.46 -23.87 -8.31
N SER A 26 -6.18 -23.47 -8.16
CA SER A 26 -5.03 -24.31 -7.74
C SER A 26 -3.70 -23.69 -8.21
N GLY A 27 -2.78 -23.44 -7.25
CA GLY A 27 -1.40 -23.03 -7.52
C GLY A 27 -1.01 -21.68 -6.93
N THR A 28 -0.47 -21.70 -5.70
CA THR A 28 0.42 -20.68 -5.08
C THR A 28 0.88 -19.52 -5.97
N ARG A 29 0.26 -18.32 -5.90
CA ARG A 29 0.76 -17.13 -6.64
C ARG A 29 0.20 -15.76 -6.18
N ARG A 30 0.22 -15.47 -4.88
CA ARG A 30 -0.05 -14.11 -4.36
C ARG A 30 0.81 -13.65 -3.17
N ILE A 31 1.96 -14.27 -2.94
CA ILE A 31 2.69 -14.14 -1.66
C ILE A 31 4.18 -13.71 -1.76
N PRO A 32 4.56 -12.76 -2.65
CA PRO A 32 5.79 -11.99 -2.39
C PRO A 32 5.50 -10.53 -2.04
N THR A 33 4.42 -9.93 -2.57
CA THR A 33 4.08 -8.53 -2.29
C THR A 33 3.32 -8.39 -0.97
N GLN A 34 2.37 -9.30 -0.67
CA GLN A 34 1.66 -9.29 0.61
C GLN A 34 2.57 -9.57 1.80
N GLN A 35 3.55 -10.48 1.66
CA GLN A 35 4.48 -10.76 2.75
C GLN A 35 5.44 -9.57 3.00
N ARG A 36 5.92 -8.92 1.92
CA ARG A 36 6.76 -7.73 2.05
C ARG A 36 5.99 -6.54 2.62
N SER A 37 4.73 -6.33 2.24
CA SER A 37 3.92 -5.27 2.84
C SER A 37 3.66 -5.52 4.32
N ARG A 38 3.33 -6.76 4.70
CA ARG A 38 3.12 -7.14 6.10
C ARG A 38 4.36 -6.91 6.95
N ARG A 39 5.53 -7.41 6.52
CA ARG A 39 6.80 -7.19 7.21
C ARG A 39 7.13 -5.71 7.40
N ARG A 40 6.74 -4.87 6.42
CA ARG A 40 6.98 -3.43 6.49
C ARG A 40 6.06 -2.76 7.51
N VAL A 41 4.79 -3.17 7.54
CA VAL A 41 3.82 -2.73 8.57
C VAL A 41 4.28 -3.17 9.95
N GLU A 42 4.62 -4.45 10.11
CA GLU A 42 5.18 -5.01 11.36
C GLU A 42 6.40 -4.19 11.83
N GLY A 43 7.37 -3.94 10.96
CA GLY A 43 8.54 -3.12 11.32
C GLY A 43 8.22 -1.67 11.72
N ILE A 44 7.17 -1.08 11.14
CA ILE A 44 6.67 0.25 11.54
C ILE A 44 6.04 0.19 12.94
N LEU A 45 5.21 -0.83 13.21
CA LEU A 45 4.55 -1.02 14.50
C LEU A 45 5.58 -1.31 15.60
N ASP A 46 6.53 -2.20 15.36
CA ASP A 46 7.61 -2.50 16.32
C ASP A 46 8.43 -1.23 16.66
N ALA A 47 8.67 -0.37 15.68
CA ALA A 47 9.37 0.89 15.89
C ALA A 47 8.53 1.89 16.69
N ALA A 48 7.23 1.96 16.43
CA ALA A 48 6.30 2.80 17.18
C ALA A 48 6.18 2.33 18.63
N GLU A 49 6.06 1.02 18.88
CA GLU A 49 6.04 0.43 20.23
C GLU A 49 7.27 0.83 21.04
N ARG A 50 8.47 0.66 20.45
CA ARG A 50 9.73 1.08 21.09
C ARG A 50 9.72 2.57 21.43
N LEU A 51 9.29 3.43 20.50
CA LEU A 51 9.28 4.87 20.74
C LEU A 51 8.29 5.22 21.86
N VAL A 52 7.07 4.68 21.87
CA VAL A 52 6.07 4.97 22.91
C VAL A 52 6.52 4.54 24.30
N VAL A 53 7.32 3.48 24.42
CA VAL A 53 7.91 3.07 25.71
C VAL A 53 9.01 4.04 26.15
N THR A 54 9.74 4.66 25.22
CA THR A 54 10.91 5.49 25.52
C THR A 54 10.60 6.98 25.63
N GLN A 55 9.56 7.46 24.92
CA GLN A 55 9.17 8.87 24.84
C GLN A 55 7.64 8.98 24.94
N SER A 56 7.13 10.18 25.25
CA SER A 56 5.67 10.37 25.35
C SER A 56 4.98 10.30 23.97
N VAL A 57 3.69 9.99 23.96
CA VAL A 57 2.86 9.98 22.74
C VAL A 57 2.81 11.36 22.07
N GLU A 58 2.93 12.42 22.86
CA GLU A 58 2.97 13.80 22.39
C GLU A 58 4.24 14.07 21.54
N GLU A 59 5.38 13.54 21.98
CA GLU A 59 6.68 13.63 21.29
C GLU A 59 6.79 12.67 20.10
N LEU A 60 5.91 11.68 20.00
CA LEU A 60 5.83 10.77 18.86
C LEU A 60 5.48 11.53 17.58
N SER A 61 6.21 11.23 16.51
CA SER A 61 5.96 11.77 15.17
C SER A 61 6.15 10.69 14.10
N THR A 62 5.43 10.82 12.99
CA THR A 62 5.57 9.91 11.83
C THR A 62 7.01 9.88 11.29
N ARG A 63 7.75 11.00 11.39
CA ARG A 63 9.17 11.05 11.02
C ARG A 63 10.04 10.21 11.94
N ALA A 64 9.84 10.32 13.26
CA ALA A 64 10.58 9.53 14.24
C ALA A 64 10.31 8.03 14.07
N ILE A 65 9.04 7.65 13.86
CA ILE A 65 8.65 6.26 13.58
C ILE A 65 9.32 5.76 12.31
N ALA A 66 9.24 6.50 11.20
CA ALA A 66 9.85 6.11 9.93
C ALA A 66 11.38 5.93 10.05
N GLN A 67 12.05 6.84 10.77
CA GLN A 67 13.48 6.75 11.04
C GLN A 67 13.84 5.52 11.88
N SER A 68 13.07 5.26 12.95
CA SER A 68 13.27 4.09 13.84
C SER A 68 12.96 2.75 13.15
N ALA A 69 12.04 2.74 12.19
CA ALA A 69 11.71 1.59 11.35
C ALA A 69 12.62 1.43 10.12
N GLU A 70 13.59 2.34 9.92
CA GLU A 70 14.47 2.38 8.75
C GLU A 70 13.71 2.40 7.41
N VAL A 71 12.55 3.06 7.38
CA VAL A 71 11.74 3.21 6.16
C VAL A 71 11.70 4.68 5.72
N PRO A 72 11.60 4.95 4.40
CA PRO A 72 11.32 6.29 3.93
C PRO A 72 9.98 6.79 4.50
N VAL A 73 9.91 8.04 4.94
CA VAL A 73 8.66 8.64 5.45
C VAL A 73 7.53 8.56 4.42
N ALA A 74 7.85 8.70 3.14
CA ALA A 74 6.90 8.54 2.04
C ALA A 74 6.33 7.11 1.95
N SER A 75 7.10 6.08 2.36
CA SER A 75 6.59 4.70 2.45
C SER A 75 5.67 4.51 3.65
N LEU A 76 5.93 5.18 4.79
CA LEU A 76 5.02 5.14 5.93
C LEU A 76 3.64 5.67 5.55
N TYR A 77 3.58 6.80 4.84
CA TYR A 77 2.32 7.38 4.36
C TYR A 77 1.53 6.52 3.36
N GLN A 78 2.14 5.45 2.81
CA GLN A 78 1.39 4.48 1.99
C GLN A 78 0.58 3.49 2.85
N TYR A 79 0.89 3.38 4.14
CA TYR A 79 0.24 2.47 5.08
C TYR A 79 -0.56 3.20 6.16
N PHE A 80 -0.10 4.38 6.60
CA PHE A 80 -0.69 5.15 7.69
C PHE A 80 -0.72 6.64 7.34
N ALA A 81 -1.88 7.28 7.46
CA ALA A 81 -2.07 8.69 7.15
C ALA A 81 -1.43 9.62 8.19
N ASP A 82 -1.39 9.21 9.46
CA ASP A 82 -0.81 9.97 10.56
C ASP A 82 -0.28 9.05 11.69
N LYS A 83 0.23 9.66 12.77
CA LYS A 83 0.76 8.91 13.91
C LYS A 83 -0.33 8.23 14.73
N GLU A 84 -1.55 8.77 14.74
CA GLU A 84 -2.67 8.21 15.49
C GLU A 84 -3.12 6.89 14.84
N GLU A 85 -3.13 6.83 13.50
CA GLU A 85 -3.43 5.58 12.78
C GLU A 85 -2.39 4.48 13.05
N VAL A 86 -1.12 4.85 13.24
CA VAL A 86 -0.08 3.89 13.67
C VAL A 86 -0.36 3.40 15.09
N LEU A 87 -0.73 4.30 16.01
CA LEU A 87 -1.03 3.96 17.41
C LEU A 87 -2.30 3.10 17.55
N LEU A 88 -3.32 3.35 16.74
CA LEU A 88 -4.55 2.55 16.69
C LEU A 88 -4.30 1.13 16.14
N ALA A 89 -3.19 0.92 15.46
CA ALA A 89 -2.80 -0.35 14.87
C ALA A 89 -1.83 -1.18 15.73
N LEU A 90 -1.36 -0.64 16.87
CA LEU A 90 -0.64 -1.38 17.92
C LEU A 90 -1.59 -2.31 18.68
#